data_AF-A0AA43M0F0-F1
#
_entry.id   AF-A0AA43M0F0-F1
#
_cell.length_a   1.000
_cell.length_b   1.000
_cell.length_c   1.000
_cell.angle_alpha   90.00
_cell.angle_beta   90.00
_cell.angle_gamma   90.00
#
_symmetry.space_group_name_H-M   'P 1'
#
loop_
_entity.id
_entity.type
_entity.pdbx_description
1 polymer ?
#
loop_
_entity_poly.entity_id
_entity_poly.type
_entity_poly.pdbx_seq_one_letter_code
_entity_poly.pdbx_strand_id
1 'polypeptide(L)'
;MSCSCTHVYDVGVIVFTPMDVNTGKELIHAMIYDPVSGKWSRKWRAFPNMIYDRCRIQRSSRFEQLLRFRSRYNHLTFLNRPLRNKWTIHQTFSQKTRFRQHMPETLLYQSSSDLLRMLKTSPVVYVKPINGTGGRGILRIERLKEGQSLYDIQGRRQNRQIISPRKVTLSKLEAIVRQWCAGGRFLVQQGIPLRLPGGRFHDYRMLVQKNGQGAWELTGIAGRVGAARSVTSNLHGGGHAVRAEVLLKEWLGSAEKADKAMKSAEKLGLEAAAFLEESFSTLCELALDLAIDRQGRIFVLEVNPKPAREVFARTGDSNTYRTALVRPLEYALWVHKNKSTPAPAKAAEE
;
A
#
# COMPACT_ATOMS: atom_id res chain seq x y z
N MET A 1 -1.08 -18.64 -9.18
CA MET A 1 -2.05 -18.55 -8.05
C MET A 1 -2.63 -19.94 -7.90
N SER A 2 -2.38 -20.62 -6.78
CA SER A 2 -3.09 -21.86 -6.45
C SER A 2 -4.52 -21.48 -6.06
N CYS A 3 -5.51 -21.92 -6.83
CA CYS A 3 -6.93 -21.71 -6.55
C CYS A 3 -7.44 -22.84 -5.63
N SER A 4 -6.68 -23.16 -4.58
CA SER A 4 -6.94 -24.31 -3.69
C SER A 4 -7.92 -23.99 -2.54
N CYS A 5 -8.40 -22.75 -2.43
CA CYS A 5 -9.28 -22.33 -1.34
C CYS A 5 -10.77 -22.44 -1.68
N THR A 6 -11.14 -22.73 -2.93
CA THR A 6 -12.55 -22.75 -3.40
C THR A 6 -13.35 -23.97 -2.96
N HIS A 7 -12.70 -25.00 -2.41
CA HIS A 7 -13.40 -26.17 -1.86
C HIS A 7 -13.82 -26.02 -0.41
N VAL A 8 -13.13 -25.12 0.33
CA VAL A 8 -13.39 -24.92 1.76
C VAL A 8 -14.57 -23.97 1.98
N TYR A 9 -14.82 -23.10 0.99
CA TYR A 9 -15.89 -22.12 0.99
C TYR A 9 -16.68 -22.36 -0.29
N ASP A 10 -17.98 -22.65 -0.21
CA ASP A 10 -18.87 -22.86 -1.36
C ASP A 10 -18.99 -21.58 -2.20
N VAL A 11 -17.93 -21.28 -2.95
CA VAL A 11 -17.70 -20.02 -3.66
C VAL A 11 -17.09 -20.33 -5.03
N GLY A 12 -17.86 -20.03 -6.08
CA GLY A 12 -17.35 -20.04 -7.44
C GLY A 12 -16.42 -18.84 -7.69
N VAL A 13 -15.15 -19.12 -8.02
CA VAL A 13 -14.18 -18.08 -8.41
C VAL A 13 -13.92 -18.14 -9.91
N ILE A 14 -14.09 -16.99 -10.57
CA ILE A 14 -13.73 -16.80 -11.97
C ILE A 14 -12.69 -15.68 -12.10
N VAL A 15 -11.79 -15.80 -13.06
CA VAL A 15 -10.78 -14.78 -13.36
C VAL A 15 -11.02 -14.24 -14.75
N PHE A 16 -11.12 -12.92 -14.87
CA PHE A 16 -11.37 -12.26 -16.15
C PHE A 16 -10.70 -10.88 -16.21
N THR A 17 -10.66 -10.34 -17.41
CA THR A 17 -10.25 -8.98 -17.74
C THR A 17 -11.41 -8.26 -18.40
N PRO A 18 -11.42 -6.91 -18.43
CA PRO A 18 -12.44 -6.16 -19.16
C PRO A 18 -12.67 -6.60 -20.61
N MET A 19 -11.63 -7.15 -21.27
CA MET A 19 -11.70 -7.63 -22.65
C MET A 19 -12.44 -8.97 -22.81
N ASP A 20 -12.60 -9.73 -21.73
CA ASP A 20 -13.31 -11.01 -21.76
C ASP A 20 -14.83 -10.84 -21.70
N VAL A 21 -15.32 -9.60 -21.58
CA VAL A 21 -16.74 -9.26 -21.40
C VAL A 21 -17.41 -9.10 -22.77
N ASN A 22 -18.33 -9.99 -23.08
CA ASN A 22 -19.27 -9.79 -24.19
C ASN A 22 -20.45 -8.97 -23.69
N THR A 23 -20.44 -7.69 -24.06
CA THR A 23 -21.45 -6.73 -23.63
C THR A 23 -22.84 -7.03 -24.20
N GLY A 24 -22.93 -7.48 -25.45
CA GLY A 24 -24.23 -7.74 -26.10
C GLY A 24 -24.94 -8.98 -25.55
N LYS A 25 -24.19 -9.93 -25.00
CA LYS A 25 -24.73 -11.16 -24.39
C LYS A 25 -24.79 -11.13 -22.87
N GLU A 26 -24.26 -10.09 -22.24
CA GLU A 26 -24.04 -10.01 -20.78
C GLU A 26 -23.28 -11.23 -20.19
N LEU A 27 -22.34 -11.78 -20.96
CA LEU A 27 -21.53 -12.94 -20.57
C LEU A 27 -20.04 -12.59 -20.53
N ILE A 28 -19.30 -13.30 -19.69
CA ILE A 28 -17.86 -13.20 -19.54
C ILE A 28 -17.20 -14.51 -19.97
N HIS A 29 -16.22 -14.45 -20.87
CA HIS A 29 -15.40 -15.60 -21.25
C HIS A 29 -14.26 -15.80 -20.25
N ALA A 30 -14.62 -16.21 -19.03
CA ALA A 30 -13.72 -16.21 -17.89
C ALA A 30 -12.86 -17.49 -17.79
N MET A 31 -11.72 -17.35 -17.14
CA MET A 31 -10.86 -18.46 -16.71
C MET A 31 -11.42 -19.06 -15.42
N ILE A 32 -11.57 -20.38 -15.40
CA ILE A 32 -12.08 -21.15 -14.25
C ILE A 32 -11.07 -22.24 -13.93
N TYR A 33 -10.71 -22.35 -12.65
CA TYR A 33 -9.89 -23.44 -12.16
C TYR A 33 -10.79 -24.62 -11.83
N ASP A 34 -10.48 -25.77 -12.41
CA ASP A 34 -11.02 -27.04 -11.97
C ASP A 34 -10.04 -27.65 -10.96
N PRO A 35 -10.42 -27.72 -9.69
CA PRO A 35 -9.55 -28.24 -8.66
C PRO A 35 -9.43 -29.77 -8.66
N VAL A 36 -10.34 -30.51 -9.33
CA VAL A 36 -10.24 -31.97 -9.49
C VAL A 36 -9.14 -32.30 -10.50
N SER A 37 -9.18 -31.66 -11.68
CA SER A 37 -8.14 -31.87 -12.70
C SER A 37 -6.89 -31.02 -12.50
N GLY A 38 -6.94 -30.01 -11.61
CA GLY A 38 -5.88 -29.04 -11.37
C GLY A 38 -5.62 -28.08 -12.54
N LYS A 39 -6.56 -27.99 -13.51
CA LYS A 39 -6.37 -27.23 -14.76
C LYS A 39 -7.25 -25.99 -14.84
N TRP A 40 -6.73 -24.98 -15.53
CA TRP A 40 -7.51 -23.81 -15.91
C TRP A 40 -8.17 -24.02 -17.28
N SER A 41 -9.41 -23.60 -17.42
CA SER A 41 -10.13 -23.61 -18.70
C SER A 41 -10.94 -22.33 -18.88
N ARG A 42 -11.19 -21.93 -20.13
CA ARG A 42 -12.09 -20.81 -20.43
C ARG A 42 -13.52 -21.31 -20.61
N LYS A 43 -14.47 -20.64 -19.97
CA LYS A 43 -15.89 -20.94 -20.10
C LYS A 43 -16.71 -19.65 -20.06
N TRP A 44 -17.80 -19.59 -20.83
CA TRP A 44 -18.77 -18.50 -20.73
C TRP A 44 -19.53 -18.58 -19.41
N ARG A 45 -19.63 -17.46 -18.70
CA ARG A 45 -20.31 -17.34 -17.41
C ARG A 45 -21.07 -16.02 -17.33
N ALA A 46 -22.13 -16.00 -16.52
CA ALA A 46 -22.77 -14.76 -16.10
C ALA A 46 -21.79 -13.90 -15.29
N PHE A 47 -22.15 -12.63 -15.10
CA PHE A 47 -21.41 -11.75 -14.19
C PHE A 47 -21.42 -12.30 -12.75
N PRO A 48 -20.30 -12.17 -12.02
CA PRO A 48 -20.24 -12.64 -10.64
C PRO A 48 -21.04 -11.71 -9.71
N ASN A 49 -21.51 -12.23 -8.57
CA ASN A 49 -22.21 -11.43 -7.56
C ASN A 49 -21.33 -10.31 -6.98
N MET A 50 -20.00 -10.51 -7.01
CA MET A 50 -19.00 -9.58 -6.49
C MET A 50 -17.73 -9.60 -7.33
N ILE A 51 -17.05 -8.45 -7.42
CA ILE A 51 -15.80 -8.28 -8.15
C ILE A 51 -14.67 -7.92 -7.18
N TYR A 52 -13.64 -8.74 -7.18
CA TYR A 52 -12.39 -8.47 -6.49
C TYR A 52 -11.37 -7.85 -7.45
N ASP A 53 -11.37 -6.52 -7.57
CA ASP A 53 -10.49 -5.80 -8.48
C ASP A 53 -9.04 -5.74 -7.96
N ARG A 54 -8.17 -6.53 -8.60
CA ARG A 54 -6.73 -6.60 -8.30
C ARG A 54 -5.82 -5.92 -9.31
N CYS A 55 -6.35 -5.13 -10.23
CA CYS A 55 -5.56 -4.39 -11.20
C CYS A 55 -4.97 -3.11 -10.58
N ARG A 56 -3.64 -3.01 -10.52
CA ARG A 56 -2.94 -1.84 -9.93
C ARG A 56 -2.88 -0.67 -10.91
N ILE A 57 -2.79 0.54 -10.36
CA ILE A 57 -2.62 1.78 -11.16
C ILE A 57 -1.36 1.69 -12.01
N GLN A 58 -1.53 1.89 -13.32
CA GLN A 58 -0.46 1.90 -14.31
C GLN A 58 -0.87 2.74 -15.53
N ARG A 59 0.09 3.42 -16.16
CA ARG A 59 -0.14 4.18 -17.41
C ARG A 59 -0.14 3.19 -18.58
N SER A 60 -1.26 2.52 -18.83
CA SER A 60 -1.40 1.53 -19.91
C SER A 60 -2.83 1.48 -20.43
N SER A 61 -3.02 1.10 -21.70
CA SER A 61 -4.33 0.88 -22.31
C SER A 61 -5.21 -0.08 -21.51
N ARG A 62 -4.62 -1.12 -20.92
CA ARG A 62 -5.30 -2.09 -20.05
C ARG A 62 -5.90 -1.45 -18.79
N PHE A 63 -5.25 -0.43 -18.24
CA PHE A 63 -5.79 0.29 -17.09
C PHE A 63 -6.96 1.20 -17.50
N GLU A 64 -6.88 1.85 -18.65
CA GLU A 64 -8.00 2.62 -19.21
C GLU A 64 -9.22 1.75 -19.50
N GLN A 65 -9.01 0.52 -19.99
CA GLN A 65 -10.09 -0.46 -20.17
C GLN A 65 -10.76 -0.83 -18.83
N LEU A 66 -9.98 -0.97 -17.75
CA LEU A 66 -10.53 -1.20 -16.41
C LEU A 66 -11.36 0.00 -15.95
N LEU A 67 -10.89 1.23 -16.15
CA LEU A 67 -11.63 2.43 -15.77
C LEU A 67 -12.98 2.51 -16.50
N ARG A 68 -13.00 2.22 -17.81
CA ARG A 68 -14.24 2.13 -18.60
C ARG A 68 -15.16 1.02 -18.10
N PHE A 69 -14.61 -0.16 -17.81
CA PHE A 69 -15.38 -1.27 -17.23
C PHE A 69 -16.02 -0.87 -15.90
N ARG A 70 -15.27 -0.26 -14.98
CA ARG A 70 -15.81 0.18 -13.69
C ARG A 70 -16.85 1.28 -13.83
N SER A 71 -16.71 2.17 -14.80
CA SER A 71 -17.69 3.21 -15.10
C SER A 71 -19.00 2.60 -15.61
N ARG A 72 -18.92 1.70 -16.60
CA ARG A 72 -20.07 1.02 -17.20
C ARG A 72 -20.79 0.10 -16.21
N TYR A 73 -20.05 -0.67 -15.43
CA TYR A 73 -20.57 -1.66 -14.50
C TYR A 73 -20.49 -1.17 -13.04
N ASN A 74 -20.76 0.13 -12.82
CA ASN A 74 -20.68 0.75 -11.49
C ASN A 74 -21.71 0.23 -10.48
N HIS A 75 -22.80 -0.39 -10.98
CA HIS A 75 -23.86 -1.05 -10.22
C HIS A 75 -23.41 -2.40 -9.64
N LEU A 76 -22.36 -3.02 -10.20
CA LEU A 76 -21.79 -4.24 -9.66
C LEU A 76 -21.06 -3.96 -8.35
N THR A 77 -21.04 -4.97 -7.48
CA THR A 77 -20.40 -4.83 -6.17
C THR A 77 -18.93 -5.15 -6.25
N PHE A 78 -18.10 -4.21 -5.81
CA PHE A 78 -16.65 -4.39 -5.72
C PHE A 78 -16.24 -4.55 -4.26
N LEU A 79 -15.44 -5.57 -3.94
CA LEU A 79 -14.96 -5.80 -2.58
C LEU A 79 -14.09 -4.65 -2.06
N ASN A 80 -13.39 -3.95 -2.96
CA ASN A 80 -12.58 -2.80 -2.62
C ASN A 80 -12.86 -1.67 -3.62
N ARG A 81 -13.30 -0.51 -3.14
CA ARG A 81 -13.37 0.71 -3.95
C ARG A 81 -11.96 1.30 -4.11
N PRO A 82 -11.65 1.97 -5.25
CA PRO A 82 -10.34 2.61 -5.42
C PRO A 82 -10.13 3.69 -4.36
N LEU A 83 -9.04 3.61 -3.60
CA LEU A 83 -8.61 4.71 -2.75
C LEU A 83 -8.08 5.89 -3.57
N ARG A 84 -8.12 7.08 -2.98
CA ARG A 84 -7.52 8.29 -3.56
C ARG A 84 -5.99 8.25 -3.49
N ASN A 85 -5.35 9.23 -4.12
CA ASN A 85 -3.89 9.35 -4.17
C ASN A 85 -3.24 9.59 -2.79
N LYS A 86 -1.90 9.45 -2.73
CA LYS A 86 -1.11 9.60 -1.50
C LYS A 86 -1.34 10.94 -0.79
N TRP A 87 -1.49 12.02 -1.54
CA TRP A 87 -1.71 13.36 -0.98
C TRP A 87 -3.07 13.44 -0.28
N THR A 88 -4.13 12.95 -0.93
CA THR A 88 -5.44 12.88 -0.29
C THR A 88 -5.38 12.10 1.00
N ILE A 89 -4.82 10.88 0.97
CA ILE A 89 -4.82 10.00 2.14
C ILE A 89 -4.10 10.70 3.30
N HIS A 90 -2.97 11.37 3.02
CA HIS A 90 -2.25 12.18 4.00
C HIS A 90 -3.10 13.32 4.57
N GLN A 91 -3.81 14.07 3.72
CA GLN A 91 -4.72 15.13 4.15
C GLN A 91 -5.87 14.59 5.01
N THR A 92 -6.48 13.47 4.63
CA THR A 92 -7.56 12.82 5.38
C THR A 92 -7.09 12.40 6.76
N PHE A 93 -5.93 11.74 6.90
CA PHE A 93 -5.37 11.43 8.22
C PHE A 93 -5.05 12.70 9.03
N SER A 94 -4.56 13.75 8.38
CA SER A 94 -4.19 15.00 9.06
C SER A 94 -5.39 15.75 9.67
N GLN A 95 -6.63 15.41 9.29
CA GLN A 95 -7.85 15.97 9.88
C GLN A 95 -8.13 15.49 11.31
N LYS A 96 -7.54 14.37 11.74
CA LYS A 96 -7.75 13.81 13.09
C LYS A 96 -6.44 13.80 13.86
N THR A 97 -6.44 14.43 15.03
CA THR A 97 -5.26 14.54 15.91
C THR A 97 -4.62 13.17 16.20
N ARG A 98 -5.44 12.14 16.44
CA ARG A 98 -4.98 10.76 16.70
C ARG A 98 -4.08 10.19 15.61
N PHE A 99 -4.30 10.56 14.34
CA PHE A 99 -3.49 10.09 13.21
C PHE A 99 -2.38 11.07 12.84
N ARG A 100 -2.58 12.38 13.03
CA ARG A 100 -1.60 13.42 12.65
C ARG A 100 -0.21 13.18 13.26
N GLN A 101 -0.14 12.73 14.51
CA GLN A 101 1.12 12.38 15.18
C GLN A 101 1.87 11.19 14.54
N HIS A 102 1.16 10.35 13.78
CA HIS A 102 1.68 9.20 13.07
C HIS A 102 1.92 9.50 11.58
N MET A 103 1.80 10.75 11.13
CA MET A 103 2.08 11.13 9.75
C MET A 103 3.43 11.87 9.68
N PRO A 104 4.34 11.48 8.77
CA PRO A 104 5.51 12.30 8.51
C PRO A 104 5.08 13.68 7.95
N GLU A 105 5.83 14.73 8.30
CA GLU A 105 5.62 16.04 7.70
C GLU A 105 5.69 15.91 6.17
N THR A 106 4.68 16.42 5.47
CA THR A 106 4.54 16.23 4.03
C THR A 106 3.95 17.49 3.40
N LEU A 107 4.60 17.98 2.35
CA LEU A 107 4.12 19.07 1.51
C LEU A 107 3.84 18.57 0.11
N LEU A 108 2.86 19.19 -0.55
CA LEU A 108 2.75 19.11 -2.01
C LEU A 108 3.81 20.03 -2.62
N TYR A 109 4.67 19.49 -3.49
CA TYR A 109 5.71 20.27 -4.15
C TYR A 109 5.07 21.24 -5.15
N GLN A 110 5.21 22.55 -4.93
CA GLN A 110 4.83 23.60 -5.86
C GLN A 110 6.06 24.31 -6.42
N SER A 111 7.09 24.53 -5.58
CA SER A 111 8.35 25.13 -6.01
C SER A 111 9.53 24.70 -5.15
N SER A 112 10.74 25.14 -5.50
CA SER A 112 11.95 24.90 -4.71
C SER A 112 11.82 25.38 -3.27
N SER A 113 11.02 26.42 -2.99
CA SER A 113 10.82 26.92 -1.62
C SER A 113 10.24 25.86 -0.67
N ASP A 114 9.37 24.97 -1.16
CA ASP A 114 8.83 23.85 -0.38
C ASP A 114 9.92 22.85 0.00
N LEU A 115 10.82 22.57 -0.95
CA LEU A 115 11.95 21.70 -0.72
C LEU A 115 12.89 22.28 0.34
N LEU A 116 13.22 23.58 0.24
CA LEU A 116 14.11 24.25 1.19
C LEU A 116 13.49 24.33 2.58
N ARG A 117 12.20 24.64 2.67
CA ARG A 117 11.45 24.63 3.93
C ARG A 117 11.56 23.27 4.62
N MET A 118 11.32 22.19 3.89
CA MET A 118 11.42 20.83 4.44
C MET A 118 12.85 20.45 4.81
N LEU A 119 13.85 20.85 4.02
CA LEU A 119 15.26 20.59 4.32
C LEU A 119 15.78 21.42 5.51
N LYS A 120 15.07 22.49 5.90
CA LYS A 120 15.37 23.27 7.10
C LYS A 120 14.94 22.52 8.36
N THR A 121 13.74 21.92 8.36
CA THR A 121 13.17 21.20 9.51
C THR A 121 13.58 19.73 9.57
N SER A 122 13.93 19.13 8.43
CA SER A 122 14.31 17.72 8.33
C SER A 122 15.61 17.56 7.52
N PRO A 123 16.65 16.91 8.07
CA PRO A 123 17.90 16.70 7.35
C PRO A 123 17.74 15.76 6.15
N VAL A 124 16.71 14.91 6.14
CA VAL A 124 16.41 13.99 5.04
C VAL A 124 14.99 14.24 4.55
N VAL A 125 14.81 14.30 3.24
CA VAL A 125 13.50 14.40 2.60
C VAL A 125 13.41 13.44 1.40
N TYR A 126 12.19 12.99 1.12
CA TYR A 126 11.86 12.19 -0.05
C TYR A 126 10.92 12.97 -0.96
N VAL A 127 11.34 13.14 -2.22
CA VAL A 127 10.49 13.64 -3.29
C VAL A 127 9.87 12.43 -4.00
N LYS A 128 8.54 12.29 -3.93
CA LYS A 128 7.81 11.13 -4.47
C LYS A 128 6.53 11.55 -5.21
N PRO A 129 6.13 10.86 -6.30
CA PRO A 129 4.91 11.24 -7.02
C PRO A 129 3.67 10.94 -6.17
N ILE A 130 2.60 11.75 -6.31
CA ILE A 130 1.33 11.51 -5.59
C ILE A 130 0.66 10.19 -5.99
N ASN A 131 0.92 9.75 -7.22
CA ASN A 131 0.44 8.50 -7.81
C ASN A 131 1.63 7.61 -8.16
N GLY A 132 1.52 6.31 -7.91
CA GLY A 132 2.55 5.34 -8.27
C GLY A 132 2.75 4.26 -7.22
N THR A 133 3.49 3.22 -7.61
CA THR A 133 3.71 2.02 -6.79
C THR A 133 5.15 1.51 -6.96
N GLY A 134 5.63 0.74 -5.98
CA GLY A 134 6.93 0.06 -6.05
C GLY A 134 8.15 0.99 -5.91
N GLY A 135 7.95 2.19 -5.37
CA GLY A 135 9.01 3.18 -5.15
C GLY A 135 9.64 3.76 -6.42
N ARG A 136 8.89 3.76 -7.52
CA ARG A 136 9.26 4.40 -8.79
C ARG A 136 9.18 5.92 -8.69
N GLY A 137 10.15 6.63 -9.27
CA GLY A 137 10.17 8.09 -9.30
C GLY A 137 10.48 8.74 -7.95
N ILE A 138 11.14 8.03 -7.04
CA ILE A 138 11.51 8.55 -5.71
C ILE A 138 12.93 9.10 -5.75
N LEU A 139 13.11 10.30 -5.20
CA LEU A 139 14.41 10.91 -4.95
C LEU A 139 14.55 11.18 -3.45
N ARG A 140 15.57 10.59 -2.82
CA ARG A 140 16.01 10.89 -1.47
C ARG A 140 17.04 12.02 -1.54
N ILE A 141 16.89 12.99 -0.65
CA ILE A 141 17.80 14.14 -0.53
C ILE A 141 18.18 14.23 0.94
N GLU A 142 19.48 14.33 1.22
CA GLU A 142 20.04 14.45 2.56
C GLU A 142 20.96 15.66 2.63
N ARG A 143 20.69 16.56 3.58
CA ARG A 143 21.57 17.68 3.94
C ARG A 143 22.73 17.13 4.74
N LEU A 144 23.96 17.27 4.22
CA LEU A 144 25.13 16.65 4.82
C LEU A 144 25.62 17.34 6.08
N LYS A 145 25.55 18.67 6.12
CA LYS A 145 25.87 19.49 7.29
C LYS A 145 24.97 20.73 7.31
N GLU A 146 24.58 21.15 8.51
CA GLU A 146 23.88 22.41 8.70
C GLU A 146 24.79 23.58 8.33
N GLY A 147 24.24 24.60 7.67
CA GLY A 147 25.01 25.74 7.16
C GLY A 147 25.80 25.47 5.86
N GLN A 148 25.91 24.22 5.40
CA GLN A 148 26.53 23.89 4.12
C GLN A 148 25.49 23.68 3.01
N SER A 149 25.69 24.33 1.87
CA SER A 149 24.86 24.17 0.67
C SER A 149 25.21 22.89 -0.12
N LEU A 150 25.47 21.78 0.58
CA LEU A 150 25.87 20.51 0.00
C LEU A 150 24.92 19.38 0.43
N TYR A 151 24.39 18.69 -0.57
CA TYR A 151 23.35 17.68 -0.41
C TYR A 151 23.75 16.38 -1.09
N ASP A 152 23.49 15.25 -0.43
CA ASP A 152 23.53 13.94 -1.07
C ASP A 152 22.19 13.63 -1.69
N ILE A 153 22.19 13.19 -2.94
CA ILE A 153 21.00 12.72 -3.63
C ILE A 153 21.17 11.29 -4.13
N GLN A 154 20.11 10.51 -3.95
CA GLN A 154 20.03 9.13 -4.37
C GLN A 154 18.58 8.80 -4.70
N GLY A 155 18.30 7.89 -5.62
CA GLY A 155 16.91 7.65 -6.00
C GLY A 155 16.67 6.55 -6.99
N ARG A 156 15.48 6.58 -7.58
CA ARG A 156 15.04 5.63 -8.59
C ARG A 156 14.08 6.30 -9.56
N ARG A 157 14.41 6.26 -10.85
CA ARG A 157 13.58 6.80 -11.94
C ARG A 157 12.27 6.01 -12.11
N GLN A 158 11.35 6.51 -12.92
CA GLN A 158 10.09 5.82 -13.23
C GLN A 158 10.31 4.45 -13.89
N ASN A 159 11.32 4.33 -14.76
CA ASN A 159 11.75 3.08 -15.40
C ASN A 159 12.54 2.14 -14.46
N ARG A 160 12.58 2.43 -13.15
CA ARG A 160 13.30 1.68 -12.11
C ARG A 160 14.83 1.78 -12.13
N GLN A 161 15.43 2.58 -13.02
CA GLN A 161 16.87 2.83 -13.00
C GLN A 161 17.27 3.50 -11.68
N ILE A 162 18.29 2.95 -11.02
CA ILE A 162 18.85 3.48 -9.77
C ILE A 162 19.65 4.75 -10.09
N ILE A 163 19.48 5.76 -9.25
CA ILE A 163 20.35 6.94 -9.21
C ILE A 163 21.30 6.73 -8.05
N SER A 164 22.57 6.50 -8.37
CA SER A 164 23.64 6.34 -7.40
C SER A 164 23.81 7.61 -6.55
N PRO A 165 24.27 7.47 -5.29
CA PRO A 165 24.58 8.62 -4.43
C PRO A 165 25.52 9.60 -5.13
N ARG A 166 25.19 10.88 -5.06
CA ARG A 166 26.06 11.96 -5.53
C ARG A 166 25.82 13.23 -4.74
N LYS A 167 26.89 13.99 -4.52
CA LYS A 167 26.83 15.29 -3.86
C LYS A 167 26.51 16.39 -4.87
N VAL A 168 25.63 17.31 -4.50
CA VAL A 168 25.22 18.45 -5.33
C VAL A 168 25.14 19.72 -4.51
N THR A 169 25.41 20.86 -5.16
CA THR A 169 25.16 22.18 -4.58
C THR A 169 23.65 22.47 -4.52
N LEU A 170 23.27 23.47 -3.72
CA LEU A 170 21.89 23.95 -3.62
C LEU A 170 21.26 24.28 -4.99
N SER A 171 21.93 25.13 -5.79
CA SER A 171 21.41 25.54 -7.11
C SER A 171 21.20 24.36 -8.05
N LYS A 172 22.11 23.37 -8.02
CA LYS A 172 21.99 22.15 -8.82
C LYS A 172 20.87 21.26 -8.30
N LEU A 173 20.69 21.15 -6.99
CA LEU A 173 19.59 20.40 -6.37
C LEU A 173 18.23 20.93 -6.82
N GLU A 174 18.02 22.23 -6.73
CA GLU A 174 16.76 22.88 -7.13
C GLU A 174 16.45 22.61 -8.61
N ALA A 175 17.44 22.77 -9.50
CA ALA A 175 17.27 22.47 -10.91
C ALA A 175 16.91 20.99 -11.16
N ILE A 176 17.56 20.06 -10.45
CA ILE A 176 17.27 18.63 -10.54
C ILE A 176 15.84 18.33 -10.09
N VAL A 177 15.42 18.85 -8.93
CA VAL A 177 14.09 18.57 -8.37
C VAL A 177 13.00 19.20 -9.22
N ARG A 178 13.18 20.43 -9.69
CA ARG A 178 12.26 21.09 -10.62
C ARG A 178 12.05 20.24 -11.88
N GLN A 179 13.13 19.75 -12.49
CA GLN A 179 13.04 18.87 -13.66
C GLN A 179 12.41 17.52 -13.32
N TRP A 180 12.72 16.96 -12.14
CA TRP A 180 12.16 15.69 -11.67
C TRP A 180 10.64 15.76 -11.52
N CYS A 181 10.14 16.90 -11.06
CA CYS A 181 8.73 17.15 -10.81
C CYS A 181 7.96 17.66 -12.05
N ALA A 182 8.63 18.09 -13.13
CA ALA A 182 7.99 18.73 -14.28
C ALA A 182 6.84 17.91 -14.92
N GLY A 183 6.91 16.58 -14.84
CA GLY A 183 5.92 15.67 -15.45
C GLY A 183 4.71 15.30 -14.59
N GLY A 184 4.49 15.96 -13.44
CA GLY A 184 3.31 15.71 -12.61
C GLY A 184 3.38 16.25 -11.18
N ARG A 185 2.46 15.79 -10.34
CA ARG A 185 2.37 16.23 -8.94
C ARG A 185 3.22 15.35 -8.03
N PHE A 186 4.03 15.98 -7.18
CA PHE A 186 4.95 15.33 -6.26
C PHE A 186 4.73 15.82 -4.82
N LEU A 187 5.14 14.98 -3.87
CA LEU A 187 5.20 15.26 -2.45
C LEU A 187 6.66 15.44 -2.05
N VAL A 188 6.94 16.39 -1.16
CA VAL A 188 8.17 16.46 -0.36
C VAL A 188 7.81 15.96 1.03
N GLN A 189 8.35 14.82 1.43
CA GLN A 189 8.03 14.17 2.70
C GLN A 189 9.27 14.02 3.57
N GLN A 190 9.11 14.29 4.88
CA GLN A 190 10.11 14.04 5.90
C GLN A 190 10.65 12.60 5.81
N GLY A 191 11.97 12.45 5.80
CA GLY A 191 12.64 11.16 5.88
C GLY A 191 12.74 10.69 7.33
N ILE A 192 12.11 9.56 7.63
CA ILE A 192 12.28 8.89 8.93
C ILE A 192 13.64 8.13 8.92
N PRO A 193 14.46 8.24 9.98
CA PRO A 193 15.78 7.61 10.04
C PRO A 193 15.67 6.09 10.25
N LEU A 194 15.54 5.35 9.15
CA LEU A 194 15.35 3.90 9.12
C LEU A 194 16.57 3.13 8.59
N ARG A 195 17.75 3.77 8.58
CA ARG A 195 18.99 3.17 8.09
C ARG A 195 19.53 2.21 9.16
N LEU A 196 19.67 0.93 8.80
CA LEU A 196 20.33 -0.09 9.60
C LEU A 196 21.86 0.13 9.61
N PRO A 197 22.60 -0.44 10.58
CA PRO A 197 24.07 -0.35 10.63
C PRO A 197 24.76 -0.76 9.32
N GLY A 198 24.25 -1.79 8.63
CA GLY A 198 24.73 -2.21 7.30
C GLY A 198 24.37 -1.28 6.13
N GLY A 199 23.85 -0.08 6.43
CA GLY A 199 23.50 0.96 5.45
C GLY A 199 22.21 0.74 4.67
N ARG A 200 21.53 -0.39 4.84
CA ARG A 200 20.24 -0.70 4.22
C ARG A 200 19.10 0.00 4.95
N PHE A 201 18.04 0.35 4.23
CA PHE A 201 16.83 0.90 4.84
C PHE A 201 15.82 -0.21 5.09
N HIS A 202 15.06 -0.08 6.16
CA HIS A 202 13.98 -1.00 6.50
C HIS A 202 12.67 -0.28 6.76
N ASP A 203 11.56 -1.01 6.65
CA ASP A 203 10.25 -0.60 7.11
C ASP A 203 9.38 -1.84 7.38
N TYR A 204 8.12 -1.65 7.77
CA TYR A 204 7.21 -2.73 8.12
C TYR A 204 5.97 -2.66 7.24
N ARG A 205 5.61 -3.77 6.59
CA ARG A 205 4.33 -3.89 5.90
C ARG A 205 3.35 -4.60 6.81
N MET A 206 2.32 -3.88 7.22
CA MET A 206 1.18 -4.41 7.94
C MET A 206 0.03 -4.66 6.96
N LEU A 207 -0.57 -5.84 7.00
CA LEU A 207 -1.79 -6.17 6.26
C LEU A 207 -2.96 -6.28 7.23
N VAL A 208 -3.99 -5.49 7.00
CA VAL A 208 -5.29 -5.56 7.69
C VAL A 208 -6.38 -5.91 6.68
N GLN A 209 -7.27 -6.81 7.05
CA GLN A 209 -8.32 -7.32 6.17
C GLN A 209 -9.62 -7.47 6.95
N LYS A 210 -10.75 -7.35 6.27
CA LYS A 210 -12.02 -7.77 6.84
C LYS A 210 -12.07 -9.29 6.95
N ASN A 211 -12.49 -9.78 8.09
CA ASN A 211 -12.68 -11.21 8.34
C ASN A 211 -14.08 -11.67 7.87
N GLY A 212 -14.39 -12.95 8.13
CA GLY A 212 -15.70 -13.56 7.81
C GLY A 212 -16.90 -13.00 8.59
N GLN A 213 -16.67 -12.05 9.49
CA GLN A 213 -17.70 -11.33 10.24
C GLN A 213 -17.81 -9.85 9.78
N GLY A 214 -17.08 -9.46 8.73
CA GLY A 214 -17.08 -8.09 8.21
C GLY A 214 -16.28 -7.09 9.06
N ALA A 215 -15.58 -7.55 10.11
CA ALA A 215 -14.79 -6.71 11.00
C ALA A 215 -13.32 -6.63 10.54
N TRP A 216 -12.69 -5.47 10.73
CA TRP A 216 -11.27 -5.29 10.47
C TRP A 216 -10.42 -6.09 11.44
N GLU A 217 -9.45 -6.84 10.92
CA GLU A 217 -8.54 -7.66 11.73
C GLU A 217 -7.12 -7.61 11.17
N LEU A 218 -6.13 -7.66 12.08
CA LEU A 218 -4.73 -7.80 11.69
C LEU A 218 -4.53 -9.15 11.01
N THR A 219 -3.94 -9.14 9.82
CA THR A 219 -3.56 -10.38 9.13
C THR A 219 -2.11 -10.72 9.42
N GLY A 220 -1.24 -9.72 9.41
CA GLY A 220 0.14 -9.88 9.81
C GLY A 220 0.98 -8.64 9.54
N ILE A 221 2.15 -8.61 10.16
CA ILE A 221 3.17 -7.57 9.97
C ILE A 221 4.46 -8.26 9.55
N ALA A 222 5.09 -7.76 8.50
CA ALA A 222 6.37 -8.26 8.03
C ALA A 222 7.37 -7.12 7.87
N GLY A 223 8.59 -7.32 8.37
CA GLY A 223 9.70 -6.43 8.13
C GLY A 223 10.20 -6.56 6.69
N ARG A 224 10.58 -5.44 6.09
CA ARG A 224 11.21 -5.41 4.76
C ARG A 224 12.54 -4.72 4.86
N VAL A 225 13.58 -5.36 4.34
CA VAL A 225 14.93 -4.80 4.28
C VAL A 225 15.29 -4.58 2.82
N GLY A 226 15.66 -3.35 2.49
CA GLY A 226 16.02 -2.95 1.13
C GLY A 226 17.30 -3.62 0.64
N ALA A 227 17.46 -3.68 -0.69
CA ALA A 227 18.72 -4.08 -1.28
C ALA A 227 19.85 -3.11 -0.88
N ALA A 228 21.09 -3.59 -0.91
CA ALA A 228 22.26 -2.74 -0.74
C ALA A 228 22.20 -1.57 -1.73
N ARG A 229 22.56 -0.36 -1.26
CA ARG A 229 22.53 0.88 -2.06
C ARG A 229 21.15 1.26 -2.60
N SER A 230 20.06 0.74 -2.02
CA SER A 230 18.69 1.22 -2.29
C SER A 230 18.23 2.20 -1.22
N VAL A 231 17.52 3.26 -1.62
CA VAL A 231 16.88 4.24 -0.70
C VAL A 231 15.52 3.77 -0.18
N THR A 232 15.09 2.56 -0.52
CA THR A 232 13.79 2.02 -0.11
C THR A 232 13.91 0.55 0.28
N SER A 233 13.03 0.09 1.16
CA SER A 233 12.88 -1.32 1.56
C SER A 233 12.08 -2.18 0.57
N ASN A 234 11.74 -1.67 -0.63
CA ASN A 234 10.83 -2.37 -1.53
C ASN A 234 11.40 -3.70 -2.05
N LEU A 235 10.68 -4.79 -1.82
CA LEU A 235 11.04 -6.16 -2.26
C LEU A 235 11.24 -6.29 -3.78
N HIS A 236 10.55 -5.47 -4.58
CA HIS A 236 10.66 -5.48 -6.05
C HIS A 236 12.04 -4.99 -6.54
N GLY A 237 12.83 -4.34 -5.68
CA GLY A 237 14.17 -3.86 -5.97
C GLY A 237 15.28 -4.76 -5.43
N GLY A 238 15.00 -6.03 -5.13
CA GLY A 238 15.97 -6.98 -4.58
C GLY A 238 16.07 -6.98 -3.05
N GLY A 239 15.12 -6.37 -2.35
CA GLY A 239 15.00 -6.49 -0.89
C GLY A 239 14.48 -7.85 -0.46
N HIS A 240 14.66 -8.19 0.82
CA HIS A 240 14.15 -9.42 1.44
C HIS A 240 13.15 -9.09 2.56
N ALA A 241 12.30 -10.06 2.86
CA ALA A 241 11.33 -9.97 3.94
C ALA A 241 11.87 -10.72 5.17
N VAL A 242 11.61 -10.17 6.34
CA VAL A 242 11.99 -10.76 7.63
C VAL A 242 10.79 -10.71 8.57
N ARG A 243 10.77 -11.61 9.55
CA ARG A 243 9.78 -11.56 10.63
C ARG A 243 9.84 -10.19 11.33
N ALA A 244 8.68 -9.55 11.50
CA ALA A 244 8.62 -8.20 12.06
C ALA A 244 9.15 -8.16 13.50
N GLU A 245 8.88 -9.19 14.30
CA GLU A 245 9.30 -9.27 15.70
C GLU A 245 10.82 -9.36 15.82
N VAL A 246 11.46 -10.11 14.92
CA VAL A 246 12.93 -10.25 14.87
C VAL A 246 13.56 -8.92 14.51
N LEU A 247 13.07 -8.27 13.45
CA LEU A 247 13.61 -6.98 13.01
C LEU A 247 13.39 -5.88 14.04
N LEU A 248 12.21 -5.83 14.68
CA LEU A 248 11.93 -4.84 15.73
C LEU A 248 12.78 -5.06 16.96
N LYS A 249 12.98 -6.31 17.40
CA LYS A 249 13.83 -6.63 18.54
C LYS A 249 15.26 -6.18 18.30
N GLU A 250 15.83 -6.45 17.12
CA GLU A 250 17.15 -5.99 16.72
C GLU A 250 17.20 -4.45 16.64
N TRP A 251 16.18 -3.83 16.05
CA TRP A 251 16.12 -2.39 15.83
C TRP A 251 15.96 -1.57 17.12
N LEU A 252 15.12 -2.03 18.04
CA LEU A 252 14.81 -1.33 19.29
C LEU A 252 15.70 -1.78 20.46
N GLY A 253 16.47 -2.85 20.29
CA GLY A 253 17.35 -3.42 21.30
C GLY A 253 16.61 -4.03 22.51
N SER A 254 15.30 -4.26 22.40
CA SER A 254 14.47 -4.81 23.48
C SER A 254 13.26 -5.54 22.93
N ALA A 255 13.02 -6.75 23.45
CA ALA A 255 11.84 -7.55 23.11
C ALA A 255 10.54 -6.90 23.62
N GLU A 256 10.58 -6.29 24.81
CA GLU A 256 9.44 -5.57 25.37
C GLU A 256 9.05 -4.35 24.51
N LYS A 257 10.05 -3.57 24.08
CA LYS A 257 9.80 -2.44 23.16
C LYS A 257 9.24 -2.91 21.82
N ALA A 258 9.72 -4.03 21.31
CA ALA A 258 9.22 -4.63 20.07
C ALA A 258 7.74 -5.07 20.20
N ASP A 259 7.37 -5.74 21.29
CA ASP A 259 5.98 -6.15 21.56
C ASP A 259 5.05 -4.94 21.70
N LYS A 260 5.47 -3.92 22.47
CA LYS A 260 4.72 -2.66 22.60
C LYS A 260 4.53 -1.97 21.26
N ALA A 261 5.56 -1.93 20.41
CA ALA A 261 5.48 -1.34 19.08
C ALA A 261 4.53 -2.13 18.17
N MET A 262 4.55 -3.46 18.21
CA MET A 262 3.64 -4.33 17.45
C MET A 262 2.17 -4.11 17.83
N LYS A 263 1.85 -4.12 19.13
CA LYS A 263 0.49 -3.83 19.63
C LYS A 263 0.01 -2.43 19.25
N SER A 264 0.90 -1.44 19.34
CA SER A 264 0.59 -0.06 18.95
C SER A 264 0.37 0.06 17.44
N ALA A 265 1.16 -0.65 16.63
CA ALA A 265 1.01 -0.70 15.18
C ALA A 265 -0.30 -1.35 14.77
N GLU A 266 -0.66 -2.46 15.41
CA GLU A 266 -1.94 -3.15 15.20
C GLU A 266 -3.12 -2.22 15.47
N LYS A 267 -3.16 -1.60 16.66
CA LYS A 267 -4.21 -0.65 17.02
C LYS A 267 -4.33 0.48 15.99
N LEU A 268 -3.21 1.12 15.65
CA LEU A 268 -3.17 2.17 14.62
C LEU A 268 -3.67 1.67 13.27
N GLY A 269 -3.30 0.44 12.87
CA GLY A 269 -3.71 -0.17 11.62
C GLY A 269 -5.20 -0.39 11.49
N LEU A 270 -5.82 -0.92 12.54
CA LEU A 270 -7.26 -1.16 12.60
C LEU A 270 -8.04 0.16 12.60
N GLU A 271 -7.62 1.12 13.42
CA GLU A 271 -8.23 2.46 13.47
C GLU A 271 -8.10 3.19 12.12
N ALA A 272 -6.93 3.10 11.48
CA ALA A 272 -6.69 3.70 10.18
C ALA A 272 -7.56 3.07 9.09
N ALA A 273 -7.72 1.73 9.10
CA ALA A 273 -8.54 1.04 8.12
C ALA A 273 -10.02 1.41 8.24
N ALA A 274 -10.55 1.40 9.47
CA ALA A 274 -11.92 1.82 9.75
C ALA A 274 -12.16 3.27 9.31
N PHE A 275 -11.26 4.19 9.65
CA PHE A 275 -11.40 5.60 9.28
C PHE A 275 -11.30 5.85 7.77
N LEU A 276 -10.44 5.12 7.06
CA LEU A 276 -10.35 5.24 5.60
C LEU A 276 -11.59 4.67 4.90
N GLU A 277 -12.17 3.59 5.41
CA GLU A 277 -13.43 3.06 4.90
C GLU A 277 -14.58 4.06 5.10
N GLU A 278 -14.69 4.64 6.30
CA GLU A 278 -15.66 5.70 6.61
C GLU A 278 -15.48 6.90 5.66
N SER A 279 -14.24 7.30 5.39
CA SER A 279 -13.92 8.49 4.59
C SER A 279 -14.09 8.31 3.07
N PHE A 280 -13.97 7.07 2.55
CA PHE A 280 -13.87 6.85 1.10
C PHE A 280 -14.88 5.88 0.49
N SER A 281 -15.57 5.05 1.28
CA SER A 281 -16.44 3.92 0.88
C SER A 281 -15.82 2.55 1.16
N THR A 282 -16.56 1.49 0.85
CA THR A 282 -16.30 0.09 1.20
C THR A 282 -14.89 -0.37 0.83
N LEU A 283 -14.19 -0.90 1.83
CA LEU A 283 -12.89 -1.52 1.67
C LEU A 283 -12.90 -2.95 2.25
N CYS A 284 -12.10 -3.82 1.65
CA CYS A 284 -11.94 -5.22 2.11
C CYS A 284 -10.56 -5.47 2.72
N GLU A 285 -9.54 -4.76 2.24
CA GLU A 285 -8.16 -4.96 2.67
C GLU A 285 -7.31 -3.71 2.43
N LEU A 286 -6.31 -3.52 3.28
CA LEU A 286 -5.31 -2.47 3.18
C LEU A 286 -3.95 -3.00 3.64
N ALA A 287 -2.89 -2.63 2.94
CA ALA A 287 -1.55 -2.65 3.53
C ALA A 287 -1.10 -1.25 3.93
N LEU A 288 -0.61 -1.13 5.15
CA LEU A 288 0.06 0.06 5.64
C LEU A 288 1.56 -0.20 5.63
N ASP A 289 2.30 0.70 4.99
CA ASP A 289 3.75 0.73 5.06
C ASP A 289 4.13 1.65 6.21
N LEU A 290 4.68 1.07 7.28
CA LEU A 290 5.01 1.74 8.54
C LEU A 290 6.51 1.92 8.69
N ALA A 291 6.91 3.11 9.14
CA ALA A 291 8.23 3.37 9.68
C ALA A 291 8.15 3.36 11.21
N ILE A 292 9.04 2.63 11.86
CA ILE A 292 9.16 2.62 13.32
C ILE A 292 10.57 3.09 13.65
N ASP A 293 10.70 4.26 14.28
CA ASP A 293 12.02 4.82 14.60
C ASP A 293 12.67 4.14 15.82
N ARG A 294 13.89 4.56 16.18
CA ARG A 294 14.63 3.98 17.33
C ARG A 294 13.94 4.21 18.68
N GLN A 295 13.01 5.16 18.76
CA GLN A 295 12.22 5.45 19.95
C GLN A 295 10.91 4.64 19.99
N GLY A 296 10.61 3.86 18.93
CA GLY A 296 9.37 3.11 18.80
C GLY A 296 8.18 3.96 18.32
N ARG A 297 8.42 5.20 17.86
CA ARG A 297 7.35 6.02 17.27
C ARG A 297 7.01 5.49 15.89
N ILE A 298 5.71 5.38 15.63
CA ILE A 298 5.17 4.76 14.42
C ILE A 298 4.70 5.84 13.46
N PHE A 299 5.13 5.77 12.21
CA PHE A 299 4.73 6.66 11.14
C PHE A 299 4.14 5.87 9.97
N VAL A 300 2.98 6.30 9.45
CA VAL A 300 2.36 5.74 8.24
C VAL A 300 2.97 6.40 7.01
N LEU A 301 3.81 5.67 6.28
CA LEU A 301 4.48 6.17 5.07
C LEU A 301 3.55 6.17 3.85
N GLU A 302 2.75 5.11 3.73
CA GLU A 302 1.84 4.88 2.60
C GLU A 302 0.75 3.87 3.00
N VAL A 303 -0.44 4.01 2.39
CA VAL A 303 -1.53 3.03 2.44
C VAL A 303 -1.80 2.50 1.04
N ASN A 304 -1.92 1.18 0.91
CA ASN A 304 -2.10 0.48 -0.36
C ASN A 304 -3.37 -0.39 -0.35
N PRO A 305 -4.36 -0.11 -1.23
CA PRO A 305 -5.61 -0.88 -1.30
C PRO A 305 -5.50 -2.20 -2.07
N LYS A 306 -4.38 -2.47 -2.75
CA LYS A 306 -4.20 -3.71 -3.55
C LYS A 306 -2.88 -4.39 -3.17
N PRO A 307 -2.74 -4.83 -1.90
CA PRO A 307 -1.48 -5.24 -1.32
C PRO A 307 -0.94 -6.55 -1.92
N ALA A 308 0.38 -6.61 -2.08
CA ALA A 308 1.12 -7.83 -2.41
C ALA A 308 1.15 -8.76 -1.20
N ARG A 309 0.93 -10.06 -1.38
CA ARG A 309 0.93 -11.07 -0.28
C ARG A 309 2.27 -11.79 -0.15
N GLU A 310 3.12 -11.67 -1.16
CA GLU A 310 4.41 -12.35 -1.29
C GLU A 310 5.38 -12.02 -0.16
N VAL A 311 5.14 -10.93 0.59
CA VAL A 311 5.93 -10.58 1.76
C VAL A 311 5.87 -11.69 2.82
N PHE A 312 4.71 -12.29 3.08
CA PHE A 312 4.53 -13.33 4.10
C PHE A 312 5.09 -14.69 3.66
N ALA A 313 4.94 -15.02 2.37
CA ALA A 313 5.59 -16.20 1.82
C ALA A 313 7.12 -16.12 1.94
N ARG A 314 7.70 -14.93 1.70
CA ARG A 314 9.16 -14.71 1.81
C ARG A 314 9.69 -14.70 3.23
N THR A 315 8.85 -14.45 4.24
CA THR A 315 9.22 -14.60 5.65
C THR A 315 9.16 -16.05 6.14
N GLY A 316 8.68 -16.99 5.31
CA GLY A 316 8.40 -18.36 5.73
C GLY A 316 7.11 -18.52 6.55
N ASP A 317 6.27 -17.48 6.62
CA ASP A 317 5.02 -17.51 7.36
C ASP A 317 3.88 -17.98 6.46
N SER A 318 3.82 -19.31 6.28
CA SER A 318 2.82 -19.97 5.43
C SER A 318 1.40 -19.77 5.94
N ASN A 319 1.21 -19.68 7.26
CA ASN A 319 -0.10 -19.52 7.87
C ASN A 319 -0.65 -18.12 7.56
N THR A 320 0.11 -17.07 7.85
CA THR A 320 -0.27 -15.69 7.52
C THR A 320 -0.47 -15.52 6.01
N TYR A 321 0.39 -16.13 5.18
CA TYR A 321 0.22 -16.11 3.74
C TYR A 321 -1.12 -16.73 3.29
N ARG A 322 -1.50 -17.88 3.87
CA ARG A 322 -2.78 -18.54 3.59
C ARG A 322 -3.95 -17.68 4.07
N THR A 323 -3.92 -17.17 5.30
CA THR A 323 -4.94 -16.26 5.84
C THR A 323 -5.13 -15.04 4.93
N ALA A 324 -4.02 -14.45 4.47
CA ALA A 324 -4.06 -13.30 3.57
C ALA A 324 -4.75 -13.57 2.22
N LEU A 325 -4.70 -14.82 1.73
CA LEU A 325 -5.38 -15.27 0.51
C LEU A 325 -6.87 -15.52 0.75
N VAL A 326 -7.22 -16.07 1.93
CA VAL A 326 -8.56 -16.57 2.25
C VAL A 326 -9.51 -15.47 2.71
N ARG A 327 -9.05 -14.52 3.54
CA ARG A 327 -9.93 -13.49 4.14
C ARG A 327 -10.81 -12.71 3.16
N PRO A 328 -10.34 -12.30 1.96
CA PRO A 328 -11.22 -11.64 1.00
C PRO A 328 -12.37 -12.51 0.51
N LEU A 329 -12.21 -13.84 0.49
CA LEU A 329 -13.29 -14.78 0.16
C LEU A 329 -14.29 -14.90 1.33
N GLU A 330 -13.79 -15.00 2.56
CA GLU A 330 -14.63 -15.01 3.77
C GLU A 330 -15.47 -13.74 3.88
N TYR A 331 -14.84 -12.59 3.66
CA TYR A 331 -15.55 -11.32 3.63
C TYR A 331 -16.56 -11.24 2.48
N ALA A 332 -16.24 -11.73 1.29
CA ALA A 332 -17.19 -11.79 0.18
C ALA A 332 -18.43 -12.61 0.53
N LEU A 333 -18.26 -13.76 1.17
CA LEU A 333 -19.36 -14.58 1.68
C LEU A 333 -20.19 -13.84 2.73
N TRP A 334 -19.54 -13.15 3.66
CA TRP A 334 -20.23 -12.33 4.66
C TRP A 334 -21.08 -11.24 4.00
N VAL A 335 -20.53 -10.51 3.02
CA VAL A 335 -21.29 -9.47 2.30
C VAL A 335 -22.46 -10.09 1.53
N HIS A 336 -22.27 -11.25 0.90
CA HIS A 336 -23.35 -11.93 0.17
C HIS A 336 -24.51 -12.31 1.11
N LYS A 337 -24.21 -12.85 2.30
CA LYS A 337 -25.21 -13.21 3.31
C LYS A 337 -25.94 -12.00 3.90
N ASN A 338 -25.24 -10.89 4.14
CA ASN A 338 -25.77 -9.71 4.83
C ASN A 338 -26.38 -8.66 3.89
N LYS A 339 -26.18 -8.75 2.58
CA LYS A 339 -26.88 -7.91 1.60
C LYS A 339 -28.39 -8.13 1.56
N SER A 340 -28.84 -9.28 2.06
CA SER A 340 -30.25 -9.64 2.15
C SER A 340 -30.94 -9.10 3.41
N THR A 341 -30.21 -8.37 4.27
CA THR A 341 -30.74 -7.77 5.50
C THR A 341 -30.82 -6.25 5.33
N PRO A 342 -32.01 -5.63 5.41
CA PRO A 342 -32.13 -4.18 5.40
C PRO A 342 -31.29 -3.58 6.53
N ALA A 343 -30.52 -2.52 6.24
CA ALA A 343 -29.84 -1.78 7.29
C ALA A 343 -30.88 -1.24 8.28
N PRO A 344 -30.66 -1.34 9.62
CA PRO A 344 -31.53 -0.68 10.57
C PRO A 344 -31.52 0.82 10.28
N ALA A 345 -32.72 1.39 10.17
CA ALA A 345 -32.90 2.83 10.00
C ALA A 345 -32.11 3.55 11.09
N LYS A 346 -31.23 4.48 10.69
CA LYS A 346 -30.59 5.37 11.63
C LYS A 346 -31.70 6.14 12.34
N ALA A 347 -31.87 5.90 13.65
CA ALA A 347 -32.66 6.76 14.50
C ALA A 347 -32.09 8.17 14.36
N ALA A 348 -32.94 9.10 13.94
CA ALA A 348 -32.67 10.52 14.08
C ALA A 348 -32.74 10.81 15.58
N GLU A 349 -31.61 11.12 16.19
CA GLU A 349 -31.59 11.78 17.50
C GLU A 349 -31.67 13.29 17.23
N GLU A 350 -32.68 13.91 17.85
CA GLU A 350 -32.96 15.35 17.93
C GLU A 350 -31.88 16.12 18.69
#